data_AF-A0A1I0MVG6-F1
#
_entry.id   AF-A0A1I0MVG6-F1
#
_cell.length_a   1.000
_cell.length_b   1.000
_cell.length_c   1.000
_cell.angle_alpha   90.00
_cell.angle_beta   90.00
_cell.angle_gamma   90.00
#
_symmetry.space_group_name_H-M   'P 1'
#
loop_
_entity.id
_entity.type
_entity.pdbx_description
1 polymer ?
#
loop_
_entity_poly.entity_id
_entity_poly.type
_entity_poly.pdbx_seq_one_letter_code
_entity_poly.pdbx_strand_id
1 'polypeptide(L)'
;MSHDFTIKLRRCLCVVLICFLVNIPVTSAHAASSEIFSGYTQISDAKGLQAIANAPDGKYVLMSDISLRGIDWYPINFNGTIDGNGHTIYDLKSTQMNSESNISVDGNDKKYETYFSGLFGQAENAVIKNLNIKACDIKISTDKNCFAAGIAGYTANTEITNCSVQGSVYLYSKNTMCGVAGITGFGYGTVTGCQADITLVIVDESDITKKCEQFLGGILASGYTDIEGCKVNIKGYASIHGFAHNGGLVGMHYIHTSDNNHAGYVRNNVVNGVISFFENNTNRRAYCSAYIGETLNSHVSNSGNTSTSFTRDERFDYTKILLPNPCNNPVYTETVTEPTCTVMGYTTFNCKTCDYSYIANYTFPAHKVGELKTEIIPTFSEYGLRRSYCTVCGQLIEEVKIPKLIYSDNSILQKTELTLSYKSKYTLSAAVAPEDAANWKVSWSSSDESIVKVNEAGELTATGRGNAVITCSMEDGTTLGECAVTVKSISGQWIIAVLIVGLILVLIVILTIIHFHTKGRKIVEKEKLRNKD
;
A
#
# COMPACT_ATOMS: atom_id res chain seq x y z
N MET A 1 52.03 -12.35 -51.44
CA MET A 1 53.49 -12.50 -51.26
C MET A 1 53.78 -11.97 -49.87
N SER A 2 53.84 -12.84 -48.84
CA SER A 2 54.95 -13.76 -48.49
C SER A 2 56.15 -13.03 -47.88
N HIS A 3 56.75 -13.45 -46.77
CA HIS A 3 56.41 -14.46 -45.75
C HIS A 3 57.33 -14.19 -44.53
N ASP A 4 56.89 -14.51 -43.30
CA ASP A 4 57.56 -15.33 -42.25
C ASP A 4 59.11 -15.30 -42.07
N PHE A 5 59.71 -15.56 -40.89
CA PHE A 5 59.29 -16.25 -39.64
C PHE A 5 60.33 -15.90 -38.53
N THR A 6 60.07 -15.84 -37.20
CA THR A 6 60.11 -16.96 -36.20
C THR A 6 60.21 -16.36 -34.76
N ILE A 7 60.15 -17.10 -33.63
CA ILE A 7 59.13 -18.06 -33.12
C ILE A 7 59.34 -18.36 -31.60
N LYS A 8 58.26 -18.44 -30.79
CA LYS A 8 58.17 -19.01 -29.40
C LYS A 8 58.90 -18.24 -28.25
N LEU A 9 58.59 -18.37 -26.94
CA LEU A 9 57.78 -19.36 -26.19
C LEU A 9 57.20 -18.83 -24.84
N ARG A 10 55.95 -19.23 -24.50
CA ARG A 10 55.30 -19.42 -23.17
C ARG A 10 55.71 -18.61 -21.91
N ARG A 11 54.68 -18.11 -21.20
CA ARG A 11 54.32 -18.61 -19.84
C ARG A 11 52.86 -18.30 -19.47
N CYS A 12 52.12 -19.32 -19.03
CA CYS A 12 50.80 -19.13 -18.41
C CYS A 12 50.97 -18.59 -16.98
N LEU A 13 50.02 -17.77 -16.51
CA LEU A 13 49.77 -17.61 -15.09
C LEU A 13 48.28 -17.82 -14.83
N CYS A 14 47.94 -18.96 -14.23
CA CYS A 14 46.58 -19.24 -13.79
C CYS A 14 46.31 -18.44 -12.51
N VAL A 15 45.41 -17.47 -12.55
CA VAL A 15 44.89 -16.84 -11.33
C VAL A 15 43.81 -17.76 -10.76
N VAL A 16 44.19 -18.56 -9.75
CA VAL A 16 43.24 -19.32 -8.94
C VAL A 16 42.58 -18.34 -7.99
N LEU A 17 41.34 -17.94 -8.30
CA LEU A 17 40.53 -17.14 -7.39
C LEU A 17 40.01 -18.04 -6.27
N ILE A 18 40.70 -18.07 -5.13
CA ILE A 18 40.23 -18.78 -3.93
C ILE A 18 39.10 -17.94 -3.33
N CYS A 19 37.86 -18.36 -3.54
CA CYS A 19 36.70 -17.79 -2.86
C CYS A 19 36.74 -18.14 -1.37
N PHE A 20 37.38 -17.29 -0.57
CA PHE A 20 37.15 -17.26 0.86
C PHE A 20 35.70 -16.81 1.12
N LEU A 21 34.86 -17.77 1.52
CA LEU A 21 33.55 -17.50 2.09
C LEU A 21 33.73 -16.81 3.44
N VAL A 22 33.85 -15.49 3.41
CA VAL A 22 33.68 -14.67 4.61
C VAL A 22 32.21 -14.74 4.98
N ASN A 23 31.91 -15.41 6.09
CA ASN A 23 30.61 -15.29 6.76
C ASN A 23 30.48 -13.87 7.29
N ILE A 24 30.06 -12.93 6.44
CA ILE A 24 29.53 -11.66 6.86
C ILE A 24 28.16 -11.99 7.48
N PRO A 25 27.93 -11.77 8.79
CA PRO A 25 26.61 -11.92 9.34
C PRO A 25 25.69 -10.94 8.62
N VAL A 26 24.55 -11.44 8.11
CA VAL A 26 23.47 -10.58 7.63
C VAL A 26 22.82 -9.93 8.84
N THR A 27 23.49 -8.92 9.40
CA THR A 27 22.85 -7.96 10.30
C THR A 27 21.76 -7.27 9.47
N SER A 28 20.53 -7.34 9.97
CA SER A 28 19.36 -6.91 9.22
C SER A 28 19.46 -5.42 8.89
N ALA A 29 19.10 -5.04 7.67
CA ALA A 29 18.99 -3.62 7.28
C ALA A 29 18.05 -2.82 8.21
N HIS A 30 17.12 -3.53 8.87
CA HIS A 30 16.24 -3.04 9.94
C HIS A 30 17.00 -2.45 11.16
N ALA A 31 18.16 -3.01 11.53
CA ALA A 31 18.96 -2.50 12.64
C ALA A 31 19.78 -1.26 12.25
N ALA A 32 20.19 -1.16 10.97
CA ALA A 32 20.93 -0.01 10.46
C ALA A 32 20.04 1.26 10.38
N SER A 33 18.76 1.12 10.02
CA SER A 33 17.82 2.25 9.96
C SER A 33 17.49 2.86 11.33
N SER A 34 17.55 2.08 12.42
CA SER A 34 17.19 2.58 13.76
C SER A 34 18.24 3.49 14.40
N GLU A 35 19.52 3.36 14.06
CA GLU A 35 20.56 4.24 14.61
C GLU A 35 20.60 5.61 13.93
N ILE A 36 20.29 5.67 12.63
CA ILE A 36 20.34 6.90 11.80
C ILE A 36 19.37 7.98 12.29
N PHE A 37 18.23 7.59 12.88
CA PHE A 37 17.19 8.50 13.37
C PHE A 37 17.05 8.52 14.89
N SER A 38 18.13 8.21 15.61
CA SER A 38 18.14 8.31 17.08
C SER A 38 17.74 9.72 17.55
N GLY A 39 16.74 9.79 18.44
CA GLY A 39 16.18 11.05 18.94
C GLY A 39 15.11 11.71 18.05
N TYR A 40 14.66 11.07 16.98
CA TYR A 40 13.50 11.49 16.19
C TYR A 40 12.27 10.62 16.48
N THR A 41 11.10 11.25 16.58
CA THR A 41 9.79 10.59 16.53
C THR A 41 9.49 10.16 15.10
N GLN A 42 9.31 8.86 14.89
CA GLN A 42 9.02 8.28 13.59
C GLN A 42 7.53 8.42 13.25
N ILE A 43 7.23 8.88 12.04
CA ILE A 43 5.88 9.07 11.51
C ILE A 43 5.71 8.23 10.25
N SER A 44 4.68 7.37 10.24
CA SER A 44 4.35 6.50 9.10
C SER A 44 2.89 6.64 8.63
N ASP A 45 2.10 7.52 9.28
CA ASP A 45 0.70 7.74 8.92
C ASP A 45 0.22 9.17 9.20
N ALA A 46 -1.00 9.47 8.76
CA ALA A 46 -1.62 10.78 8.93
C ALA A 46 -1.87 11.15 10.40
N LYS A 47 -2.06 10.17 11.30
CA LYS A 47 -2.29 10.42 12.73
C LYS A 47 -0.99 10.87 13.41
N GLY A 48 0.14 10.28 13.03
CA GLY A 48 1.46 10.72 13.48
C GLY A 48 1.78 12.15 13.02
N LEU A 49 1.42 12.53 11.80
CA LEU A 49 1.49 13.92 11.33
C LEU A 49 0.60 14.85 12.17
N GLN A 50 -0.67 14.49 12.39
CA GLN A 50 -1.58 15.29 13.22
C GLN A 50 -1.09 15.41 14.68
N ALA A 51 -0.42 14.38 15.20
CA ALA A 51 0.11 14.36 16.56
C ALA A 51 1.24 15.37 16.81
N ILE A 52 1.88 15.92 15.76
CA ILE A 52 2.87 17.02 15.87
C ILE A 52 2.28 18.21 16.63
N ALA A 53 0.97 18.49 16.48
CA ALA A 53 0.30 19.59 17.16
C ALA A 53 0.34 19.49 18.70
N ASN A 54 0.64 18.31 19.27
CA ASN A 54 0.76 18.11 20.72
C ASN A 54 2.20 18.31 21.26
N ALA A 55 3.20 18.37 20.38
CA ALA A 55 4.62 18.57 20.73
C ALA A 55 5.35 19.29 19.58
N PRO A 56 4.95 20.53 19.24
CA PRO A 56 5.37 21.21 18.01
C PRO A 56 6.87 21.53 17.93
N ASP A 57 7.59 21.45 19.05
CA ASP A 57 9.04 21.64 19.21
C ASP A 57 9.84 20.33 19.01
N GLY A 58 9.14 19.22 18.79
CA GLY A 58 9.72 17.89 18.63
C GLY A 58 10.57 17.71 17.36
N LYS A 59 11.33 16.60 17.34
CA LYS A 59 12.07 16.13 16.17
C LYS A 59 11.30 14.98 15.52
N TYR A 60 11.03 15.08 14.23
CA TYR A 60 10.14 14.20 13.48
C TYR A 60 10.80 13.70 12.19
N VAL A 61 10.61 12.43 11.87
CA VAL A 61 11.08 11.85 10.61
C VAL A 61 9.98 11.04 9.96
N LEU A 62 9.78 11.20 8.66
CA LEU A 62 8.87 10.33 7.92
C LEU A 62 9.57 9.01 7.59
N MET A 63 8.86 7.91 7.81
CA MET A 63 9.32 6.53 7.52
C MET A 63 8.60 5.92 6.32
N SER A 64 7.59 6.61 5.79
CA SER A 64 6.86 6.23 4.58
C SER A 64 6.23 7.47 3.94
N ASP A 65 5.80 7.33 2.70
CA ASP A 65 4.85 8.27 2.10
C ASP A 65 3.50 8.21 2.86
N ILE A 66 2.79 9.33 2.95
CA ILE A 66 1.58 9.48 3.76
C ILE A 66 0.50 10.15 2.92
N SER A 67 -0.71 9.59 2.88
CA SER A 67 -1.87 10.26 2.26
C SER A 67 -2.76 10.88 3.34
N LEU A 68 -3.13 12.14 3.13
CA LEU A 68 -4.10 12.89 3.92
C LEU A 68 -5.51 12.81 3.29
N ARG A 69 -5.73 11.93 2.31
CA ARG A 69 -7.00 11.83 1.58
C ARG A 69 -8.19 11.58 2.52
N GLY A 70 -9.17 12.48 2.45
CA GLY A 70 -10.36 12.45 3.31
C GLY A 70 -10.22 13.23 4.61
N ILE A 71 -9.07 13.85 4.87
CA ILE A 71 -8.83 14.75 6.00
C ILE A 71 -8.92 16.19 5.47
N ASP A 72 -9.77 17.03 6.08
CA ASP A 72 -9.63 18.49 5.98
C ASP A 72 -8.55 18.90 6.98
N TRP A 73 -7.37 19.24 6.47
CA TRP A 73 -6.19 19.49 7.28
C TRP A 73 -6.35 20.80 8.06
N TYR A 74 -6.09 20.73 9.37
CA TYR A 74 -5.98 21.90 10.22
C TYR A 74 -4.49 22.31 10.32
N PRO A 75 -4.11 23.54 9.91
CA PRO A 75 -2.71 23.98 9.92
C PRO A 75 -2.09 23.92 11.33
N ILE A 76 -0.93 23.29 11.44
CA ILE A 76 -0.21 23.09 12.71
C ILE A 76 0.76 24.26 12.95
N ASN A 77 0.82 24.83 14.16
CA ASN A 77 1.92 25.72 14.53
C ASN A 77 3.14 24.85 14.91
N PHE A 78 4.33 25.17 14.42
CA PHE A 78 5.51 24.30 14.49
C PHE A 78 6.79 25.07 14.81
N ASN A 79 7.62 24.53 15.68
CA ASN A 79 8.88 25.14 16.13
C ASN A 79 9.99 24.10 16.40
N GLY A 80 9.86 22.92 15.78
CA GLY A 80 10.77 21.80 15.91
C GLY A 80 11.55 21.48 14.62
N THR A 81 11.90 20.21 14.45
CA THR A 81 12.56 19.72 13.22
C THR A 81 11.72 18.62 12.58
N ILE A 82 11.44 18.72 11.28
CA ILE A 82 10.88 17.62 10.49
C ILE A 82 11.78 17.30 9.30
N ASP A 83 12.22 16.03 9.23
CA ASP A 83 12.88 15.47 8.08
C ASP A 83 11.89 14.58 7.31
N GLY A 84 11.52 15.01 6.12
CA GLY A 84 10.72 14.22 5.19
C GLY A 84 11.43 12.96 4.72
N ASN A 85 12.76 12.85 4.86
CA ASN A 85 13.53 11.67 4.49
C ASN A 85 13.30 11.23 3.03
N GLY A 86 12.96 12.18 2.15
CA GLY A 86 12.59 11.95 0.75
C GLY A 86 11.13 11.52 0.52
N HIS A 87 10.37 11.25 1.58
CA HIS A 87 8.97 10.84 1.49
C HIS A 87 8.02 11.98 1.10
N THR A 88 6.85 11.58 0.64
CA THR A 88 5.81 12.47 0.13
C THR A 88 4.53 12.42 0.95
N ILE A 89 4.01 13.59 1.31
CA ILE A 89 2.66 13.81 1.80
C ILE A 89 1.75 14.03 0.58
N TYR A 90 0.74 13.18 0.40
CA TYR A 90 -0.24 13.25 -0.68
C TYR A 90 -1.57 13.81 -0.18
N ASP A 91 -2.27 14.50 -1.09
CA ASP A 91 -3.65 14.99 -0.91
C ASP A 91 -3.79 15.94 0.30
N LEU A 92 -2.79 16.80 0.55
CA LEU A 92 -2.85 17.87 1.55
C LEU A 92 -3.93 18.88 1.16
N LYS A 93 -5.14 18.67 1.65
CA LYS A 93 -6.28 19.58 1.46
C LYS A 93 -6.55 20.34 2.75
N SER A 94 -6.71 21.67 2.68
CA SER A 94 -7.13 22.47 3.82
C SER A 94 -8.10 23.58 3.42
N THR A 95 -9.20 23.68 4.16
CA THR A 95 -10.11 24.84 4.13
C THR A 95 -10.03 25.71 5.39
N GLN A 96 -9.06 25.40 6.26
CA GLN A 96 -8.92 25.98 7.59
C GLN A 96 -7.74 26.95 7.64
N MET A 97 -7.80 27.92 8.55
CA MET A 97 -6.62 28.66 9.01
C MET A 97 -6.30 28.22 10.44
N ASN A 98 -5.11 28.53 10.92
CA ASN A 98 -4.80 28.42 12.34
C ASN A 98 -5.71 29.35 13.19
N SER A 99 -5.85 29.02 14.47
CA SER A 99 -6.63 29.81 15.44
C SER A 99 -5.88 31.04 15.96
N GLU A 100 -4.55 31.00 15.94
CA GLU A 100 -3.67 32.02 16.49
C GLU A 100 -3.13 32.92 15.38
N SER A 101 -3.41 34.22 15.49
CA SER A 101 -2.86 35.23 14.58
C SER A 101 -1.41 35.60 14.90
N ASN A 102 -0.70 36.11 13.91
CA ASN A 102 0.55 36.87 14.08
C ASN A 102 0.46 38.21 13.35
N ILE A 103 1.50 39.03 13.41
CA ILE A 103 1.55 40.33 12.74
C ILE A 103 2.25 40.20 11.38
N SER A 104 1.53 40.52 10.30
CA SER A 104 2.14 40.83 9.01
C SER A 104 2.25 42.34 8.82
N VAL A 105 3.09 42.78 7.88
CA VAL A 105 3.43 44.19 7.65
C VAL A 105 3.46 44.49 6.15
N ASP A 106 2.90 45.63 5.73
CA ASP A 106 3.00 46.11 4.35
C ASP A 106 4.26 46.97 4.11
N GLY A 107 4.48 47.38 2.86
CA GLY A 107 5.63 48.21 2.45
C GLY A 107 5.68 49.65 3.01
N ASN A 108 4.75 50.03 3.90
CA ASN A 108 4.71 51.31 4.61
C ASN A 108 4.78 51.10 6.14
N ASP A 109 5.31 49.97 6.62
CA ASP A 109 5.40 49.57 8.03
C ASP A 109 4.04 49.44 8.78
N LYS A 110 2.91 49.45 8.06
CA LYS A 110 1.59 49.26 8.69
C LYS A 110 1.38 47.80 9.03
N LYS A 111 0.95 47.56 10.27
CA LYS A 111 0.80 46.23 10.88
C LYS A 111 -0.63 45.70 10.76
N TYR A 112 -0.75 44.39 10.58
CA TYR A 112 -2.03 43.68 10.41
C TYR A 112 -2.07 42.41 11.26
N GLU A 113 -3.11 42.26 12.09
CA GLU A 113 -3.47 40.96 12.67
C GLU A 113 -3.82 40.00 11.52
N THR A 114 -3.09 38.89 11.42
CA THR A 114 -3.05 38.01 10.24
C THR A 114 -3.07 36.55 10.64
N TYR A 115 -3.81 35.74 9.88
CA TYR A 115 -4.00 34.31 10.10
C TYR A 115 -3.35 33.51 8.96
N PHE A 116 -3.05 32.23 9.20
CA PHE A 116 -2.13 31.49 8.35
C PHE A 116 -2.62 30.08 8.04
N SER A 117 -2.30 29.61 6.83
CA SER A 117 -2.63 28.26 6.37
C SER A 117 -1.48 27.61 5.59
N GLY A 118 -1.41 26.28 5.69
CA GLY A 118 -0.42 25.42 5.05
C GLY A 118 -0.43 24.02 5.66
N LEU A 119 0.59 23.22 5.37
CA LEU A 119 0.92 22.09 6.24
C LEU A 119 1.13 22.61 7.68
N PHE A 120 1.90 23.68 7.79
CA PHE A 120 2.05 24.49 8.98
C PHE A 120 1.32 25.84 8.82
N GLY A 121 0.62 26.27 9.87
CA GLY A 121 0.10 27.64 9.96
C GLY A 121 1.27 28.60 10.14
N GLN A 122 1.97 28.44 11.25
CA GLN A 122 3.19 29.19 11.58
C GLN A 122 4.35 28.23 11.81
N ALA A 123 5.53 28.54 11.25
CA ALA A 123 6.77 27.80 11.48
C ALA A 123 7.84 28.75 12.03
N GLU A 124 8.19 28.62 13.31
CA GLU A 124 9.10 29.55 14.01
C GLU A 124 10.32 28.84 14.59
N ASN A 125 11.53 29.28 14.25
CA ASN A 125 12.79 28.60 14.60
C ASN A 125 12.84 27.12 14.14
N ALA A 126 12.06 26.79 13.11
CA ALA A 126 11.86 25.42 12.67
C ALA A 126 12.87 25.00 11.59
N VAL A 127 13.06 23.69 11.45
CA VAL A 127 13.85 23.09 10.36
C VAL A 127 12.97 22.09 9.61
N ILE A 128 12.68 22.35 8.35
CA ILE A 128 11.80 21.55 7.49
C ILE A 128 12.61 21.10 6.28
N LYS A 129 12.95 19.81 6.17
CA LYS A 129 13.87 19.34 5.12
C LYS A 129 13.41 18.06 4.43
N ASN A 130 13.85 17.87 3.19
CA ASN A 130 13.65 16.66 2.37
C ASN A 130 12.19 16.19 2.27
N LEU A 131 11.23 17.11 2.36
CA LEU A 131 9.79 16.82 2.45
C LEU A 131 9.08 17.18 1.14
N ASN A 132 8.34 16.24 0.58
CA ASN A 132 7.56 16.45 -0.64
C ASN A 132 6.06 16.53 -0.31
N ILE A 133 5.33 17.40 -1.00
CA ILE A 133 3.88 17.54 -0.92
C ILE A 133 3.29 17.46 -2.33
N LYS A 134 2.36 16.54 -2.57
CA LYS A 134 1.67 16.36 -3.88
C LYS A 134 0.16 16.38 -3.72
N ALA A 135 -0.55 16.86 -4.74
CA ALA A 135 -1.97 17.21 -4.65
C ALA A 135 -2.25 18.13 -3.45
N CYS A 136 -1.41 19.15 -3.25
CA CYS A 136 -1.74 20.26 -2.35
C CYS A 136 -3.00 20.96 -2.87
N ASP A 137 -4.02 21.11 -2.02
CA ASP A 137 -5.28 21.79 -2.33
C ASP A 137 -5.73 22.66 -1.15
N ILE A 138 -5.04 23.78 -0.94
CA ILE A 138 -5.39 24.74 0.10
C ILE A 138 -6.40 25.73 -0.51
N LYS A 139 -7.58 25.84 0.09
CA LYS A 139 -8.68 26.71 -0.39
C LYS A 139 -9.30 27.49 0.76
N ILE A 140 -8.82 28.72 0.97
CA ILE A 140 -9.26 29.59 2.05
C ILE A 140 -10.23 30.65 1.51
N SER A 141 -11.37 30.83 2.18
CA SER A 141 -12.25 32.00 2.00
C SER A 141 -12.45 32.65 3.36
N THR A 142 -12.15 33.95 3.48
CA THR A 142 -12.09 34.62 4.79
C THR A 142 -12.33 36.13 4.73
N ASP A 143 -12.87 36.66 5.82
CA ASP A 143 -12.97 38.09 6.13
C ASP A 143 -11.79 38.61 6.99
N LYS A 144 -10.82 37.75 7.33
CA LYS A 144 -9.58 38.11 8.02
C LYS A 144 -8.44 38.35 7.02
N ASN A 145 -7.36 38.98 7.50
CA ASN A 145 -6.11 39.01 6.75
C ASN A 145 -5.48 37.61 6.78
N CYS A 146 -4.95 37.14 5.64
CA CYS A 146 -4.49 35.75 5.54
C CYS A 146 -3.28 35.59 4.60
N PHE A 147 -2.30 34.78 5.02
CA PHE A 147 -1.32 34.20 4.10
C PHE A 147 -1.43 32.67 4.08
N ALA A 148 -1.48 32.10 2.88
CA ALA A 148 -1.56 30.65 2.68
C ALA A 148 -0.40 30.17 1.79
N ALA A 149 0.26 29.07 2.17
CA ALA A 149 1.28 28.45 1.33
C ALA A 149 1.36 26.93 1.54
N GLY A 150 1.96 26.20 0.60
CA GLY A 150 2.03 24.74 0.66
C GLY A 150 2.72 24.19 1.92
N ILE A 151 3.85 24.79 2.33
CA ILE A 151 4.57 24.38 3.54
C ILE A 151 4.14 25.19 4.76
N ALA A 152 4.34 26.52 4.75
CA ALA A 152 4.08 27.35 5.93
C ALA A 152 3.45 28.70 5.57
N GLY A 153 2.29 29.01 6.14
CA GLY A 153 1.65 30.32 5.93
C GLY A 153 2.45 31.49 6.53
N TYR A 154 3.13 31.26 7.66
CA TYR A 154 4.09 32.17 8.28
C TYR A 154 5.42 31.48 8.60
N THR A 155 6.54 32.18 8.42
CA THR A 155 7.88 31.72 8.85
C THR A 155 8.63 32.80 9.62
N ALA A 156 9.23 32.45 10.77
CA ALA A 156 10.20 33.28 11.46
C ALA A 156 11.45 32.47 11.80
N ASN A 157 12.62 32.88 11.31
CA ASN A 157 13.90 32.18 11.54
C ASN A 157 13.85 30.67 11.19
N THR A 158 13.15 30.31 10.12
CA THR A 158 12.91 28.90 9.74
C THR A 158 13.74 28.50 8.52
N GLU A 159 14.37 27.33 8.58
CA GLU A 159 15.10 26.72 7.47
C GLU A 159 14.19 25.76 6.70
N ILE A 160 14.10 25.92 5.38
CA ILE A 160 13.39 25.00 4.48
C ILE A 160 14.32 24.51 3.37
N THR A 161 14.72 23.23 3.40
CA THR A 161 15.79 22.72 2.54
C THR A 161 15.38 21.44 1.79
N ASN A 162 15.56 21.42 0.46
CA ASN A 162 15.25 20.27 -0.42
C ASN A 162 13.78 19.79 -0.36
N CYS A 163 12.83 20.69 -0.11
CA CYS A 163 11.40 20.36 -0.08
C CYS A 163 10.74 20.57 -1.45
N SER A 164 9.61 19.91 -1.71
CA SER A 164 8.81 20.19 -2.92
C SER A 164 7.32 20.31 -2.65
N VAL A 165 6.63 21.16 -3.42
CA VAL A 165 5.18 21.33 -3.39
C VAL A 165 4.62 21.27 -4.80
N GLN A 166 3.65 20.39 -5.03
CA GLN A 166 2.87 20.31 -6.26
C GLN A 166 1.37 20.39 -5.95
N GLY A 167 0.67 21.31 -6.63
CA GLY A 167 -0.77 21.46 -6.50
C GLY A 167 -1.24 22.91 -6.64
N SER A 168 -2.08 23.35 -5.71
CA SER A 168 -2.70 24.68 -5.75
C SER A 168 -3.01 25.30 -4.39
N VAL A 169 -2.89 26.62 -4.32
CA VAL A 169 -3.32 27.44 -3.18
C VAL A 169 -4.29 28.53 -3.69
N TYR A 170 -5.49 28.56 -3.13
CA TYR A 170 -6.53 29.56 -3.41
C TYR A 170 -6.82 30.38 -2.15
N LEU A 171 -6.86 31.70 -2.28
CA LEU A 171 -7.30 32.63 -1.23
C LEU A 171 -8.35 33.61 -1.77
N TYR A 172 -9.55 33.54 -1.22
CA TYR A 172 -10.64 34.50 -1.44
C TYR A 172 -10.73 35.39 -0.19
N SER A 173 -10.18 36.61 -0.27
CA SER A 173 -10.07 37.51 0.89
C SER A 173 -11.04 38.69 0.79
N LYS A 174 -11.74 38.99 1.89
CA LYS A 174 -12.61 40.17 2.04
C LYS A 174 -11.96 41.27 2.89
N ASN A 175 -10.65 41.15 3.16
CA ASN A 175 -9.87 42.08 3.98
C ASN A 175 -8.71 42.70 3.19
N THR A 176 -7.84 43.42 3.89
CA THR A 176 -6.90 44.39 3.30
C THR A 176 -5.45 43.93 3.26
N MET A 177 -5.13 42.74 3.75
CA MET A 177 -3.78 42.18 3.72
C MET A 177 -3.87 40.68 3.42
N CYS A 178 -3.34 40.25 2.27
CA CYS A 178 -3.50 38.86 1.82
C CYS A 178 -2.34 38.36 0.96
N GLY A 179 -2.03 37.07 1.03
CA GLY A 179 -1.03 36.50 0.12
C GLY A 179 -1.08 34.98 -0.05
N VAL A 180 -0.53 34.53 -1.18
CA VAL A 180 -0.45 33.11 -1.54
C VAL A 180 0.95 32.75 -2.06
N ALA A 181 1.44 31.56 -1.69
CA ALA A 181 2.73 31.09 -2.17
C ALA A 181 2.83 29.56 -2.32
N GLY A 182 3.85 29.11 -3.04
CA GLY A 182 4.16 27.67 -3.11
C GLY A 182 4.76 27.14 -1.80
N ILE A 183 5.71 27.86 -1.20
CA ILE A 183 6.47 27.37 -0.04
C ILE A 183 6.12 28.15 1.24
N THR A 184 6.38 29.47 1.27
CA THR A 184 6.21 30.34 2.45
C THR A 184 5.28 31.53 2.18
N GLY A 185 4.31 31.77 3.05
CA GLY A 185 3.39 32.89 2.90
C GLY A 185 4.03 34.23 3.26
N PHE A 186 4.15 34.52 4.56
CA PHE A 186 4.79 35.73 5.09
C PHE A 186 5.99 35.42 5.98
N GLY A 187 7.04 36.25 5.95
CA GLY A 187 8.05 36.31 7.00
C GLY A 187 9.50 36.16 6.53
N TYR A 188 10.33 35.41 7.27
CA TYR A 188 11.77 35.31 7.05
C TYR A 188 12.38 33.97 7.48
N GLY A 189 13.56 33.68 6.97
CA GLY A 189 14.27 32.40 7.13
C GLY A 189 15.14 32.11 5.91
N THR A 190 15.34 30.83 5.59
CA THR A 190 16.02 30.39 4.37
C THR A 190 15.18 29.36 3.61
N VAL A 191 15.21 29.40 2.28
CA VAL A 191 14.60 28.38 1.40
C VAL A 191 15.64 27.96 0.35
N THR A 192 16.14 26.73 0.48
CA THR A 192 17.28 26.24 -0.33
C THR A 192 16.93 24.97 -1.09
N GLY A 193 17.20 24.92 -2.39
CA GLY A 193 17.03 23.71 -3.21
C GLY A 193 15.56 23.24 -3.37
N CYS A 194 14.59 24.08 -3.01
CA CYS A 194 13.18 23.72 -3.00
C CYS A 194 12.52 23.81 -4.39
N GLN A 195 11.41 23.10 -4.58
CA GLN A 195 10.70 23.03 -5.86
C GLN A 195 9.21 23.34 -5.69
N ALA A 196 8.65 24.18 -6.55
CA ALA A 196 7.22 24.49 -6.58
C ALA A 196 6.65 24.31 -8.00
N ASP A 197 5.72 23.36 -8.17
CA ASP A 197 4.89 23.21 -9.38
C ASP A 197 3.46 23.57 -9.00
N ILE A 198 3.15 24.87 -9.01
CA ILE A 198 2.08 25.45 -8.20
C ILE A 198 1.17 26.37 -9.00
N THR A 199 -0.14 26.18 -8.79
CA THR A 199 -1.18 27.11 -9.21
C THR A 199 -1.57 28.00 -8.04
N LEU A 200 -1.37 29.30 -8.14
CA LEU A 200 -1.66 30.27 -7.09
C LEU A 200 -2.83 31.14 -7.54
N VAL A 201 -3.88 31.21 -6.72
CA VAL A 201 -5.09 31.99 -7.02
C VAL A 201 -5.40 32.89 -5.84
N ILE A 202 -5.59 34.18 -6.12
CA ILE A 202 -5.96 35.16 -5.12
C ILE A 202 -7.03 36.11 -5.67
N VAL A 203 -8.12 36.20 -4.93
CA VAL A 203 -9.31 36.97 -5.30
C VAL A 203 -9.63 37.94 -4.18
N ASP A 204 -9.58 39.22 -4.51
CA ASP A 204 -10.05 40.30 -3.67
C ASP A 204 -11.57 40.39 -3.75
N GLU A 205 -12.25 39.82 -2.76
CA GLU A 205 -13.69 39.92 -2.54
C GLU A 205 -14.04 41.09 -1.59
N SER A 206 -13.08 41.96 -1.26
CA SER A 206 -13.32 43.13 -0.43
C SER A 206 -14.05 44.24 -1.22
N ASP A 207 -14.63 45.18 -0.48
CA ASP A 207 -15.26 46.37 -1.07
C ASP A 207 -14.23 47.15 -1.90
N ILE A 208 -14.54 47.52 -3.15
CA ILE A 208 -13.63 48.22 -4.08
C ILE A 208 -13.05 49.55 -3.53
N THR A 209 -13.66 50.14 -2.49
CA THR A 209 -13.11 51.31 -1.79
C THR A 209 -11.98 50.96 -0.80
N LYS A 210 -11.91 49.71 -0.34
CA LYS A 210 -10.83 49.16 0.47
C LYS A 210 -9.69 48.71 -0.45
N LYS A 211 -8.56 49.40 -0.37
CA LYS A 211 -7.34 48.96 -1.06
C LYS A 211 -6.68 47.88 -0.21
N CYS A 212 -6.68 46.65 -0.69
CA CYS A 212 -5.86 45.59 -0.12
C CYS A 212 -4.39 45.73 -0.55
N GLU A 213 -3.49 45.12 0.23
CA GLU A 213 -2.13 44.81 -0.15
C GLU A 213 -2.07 43.30 -0.42
N GLN A 214 -1.85 42.91 -1.69
CA GLN A 214 -1.88 41.52 -2.13
C GLN A 214 -0.49 41.04 -2.59
N PHE A 215 -0.08 39.87 -2.10
CA PHE A 215 1.21 39.26 -2.41
C PHE A 215 1.08 37.87 -3.04
N LEU A 216 1.84 37.58 -4.09
CA LEU A 216 1.86 36.26 -4.73
C LEU A 216 3.27 35.93 -5.20
N GLY A 217 3.79 34.78 -4.76
CA GLY A 217 5.14 34.33 -5.15
C GLY A 217 5.28 32.82 -5.16
N GLY A 218 6.00 32.29 -6.16
CA GLY A 218 6.19 30.83 -6.27
C GLY A 218 6.92 30.20 -5.09
N ILE A 219 7.82 30.95 -4.43
CA ILE A 219 8.47 30.56 -3.18
C ILE A 219 7.87 31.33 -2.00
N LEU A 220 7.99 32.67 -2.00
CA LEU A 220 7.60 33.56 -0.90
C LEU A 220 6.53 34.55 -1.35
N ALA A 221 5.43 34.73 -0.60
CA ALA A 221 4.50 35.81 -0.92
C ALA A 221 5.09 37.17 -0.51
N SER A 222 5.42 37.37 0.78
CA SER A 222 6.01 38.63 1.27
C SER A 222 6.99 38.46 2.43
N GLY A 223 8.09 39.21 2.43
CA GLY A 223 9.04 39.25 3.54
C GLY A 223 10.50 39.32 3.09
N TYR A 224 11.42 38.73 3.86
CA TYR A 224 12.87 38.80 3.61
C TYR A 224 13.59 37.45 3.75
N THR A 225 12.94 36.37 3.33
CA THR A 225 13.54 35.04 3.26
C THR A 225 14.64 34.97 2.21
N ASP A 226 15.79 34.42 2.58
CA ASP A 226 16.89 34.14 1.66
C ASP A 226 16.59 32.89 0.82
N ILE A 227 16.67 32.99 -0.51
CA ILE A 227 16.19 31.97 -1.45
C ILE A 227 17.30 31.58 -2.43
N GLU A 228 17.72 30.31 -2.43
CA GLU A 228 18.75 29.80 -3.32
C GLU A 228 18.43 28.45 -3.99
N GLY A 229 18.81 28.31 -5.26
CA GLY A 229 18.83 27.02 -5.97
C GLY A 229 17.45 26.40 -6.20
N CYS A 230 16.39 27.17 -6.01
CA CYS A 230 15.02 26.72 -6.10
C CYS A 230 14.52 26.66 -7.55
N LYS A 231 13.51 25.84 -7.82
CA LYS A 231 12.89 25.71 -9.15
C LYS A 231 11.38 25.91 -9.06
N VAL A 232 10.84 26.83 -9.86
CA VAL A 232 9.42 27.16 -9.86
C VAL A 232 8.82 27.01 -11.26
N ASN A 233 7.71 26.28 -11.34
CA ASN A 233 6.73 26.39 -12.41
C ASN A 233 5.45 26.98 -11.80
N ILE A 234 5.10 28.21 -12.20
CA ILE A 234 3.98 28.97 -11.60
C ILE A 234 2.82 29.18 -12.58
N LYS A 235 1.60 29.02 -12.08
CA LYS A 235 0.37 29.49 -12.74
C LYS A 235 -0.36 30.43 -11.77
N GLY A 236 -0.04 31.71 -11.82
CA GLY A 236 -0.59 32.74 -10.94
C GLY A 236 -1.85 33.39 -11.52
N TYR A 237 -2.85 33.59 -10.69
CA TYR A 237 -4.11 34.27 -11.02
C TYR A 237 -4.46 35.25 -9.90
N ALA A 238 -4.38 36.56 -10.15
CA ALA A 238 -4.63 37.59 -9.14
C ALA A 238 -5.69 38.61 -9.59
N SER A 239 -6.80 38.70 -8.88
CA SER A 239 -7.96 39.55 -9.21
C SER A 239 -8.16 40.60 -8.10
N ILE A 240 -7.57 41.79 -8.25
CA ILE A 240 -7.26 42.71 -7.14
C ILE A 240 -7.92 44.07 -7.29
N HIS A 241 -8.54 44.62 -6.23
CA HIS A 241 -9.02 46.01 -6.16
C HIS A 241 -8.00 46.97 -5.49
N GLY A 242 -7.08 46.43 -4.70
CA GLY A 242 -5.99 47.16 -4.05
C GLY A 242 -4.70 47.31 -4.87
N PHE A 243 -3.60 46.82 -4.31
CA PHE A 243 -2.26 46.81 -4.92
C PHE A 243 -1.77 45.37 -5.08
N ALA A 244 -1.23 45.05 -6.25
CA ALA A 244 -0.85 43.69 -6.64
C ALA A 244 0.67 43.54 -6.70
N HIS A 245 1.22 42.66 -5.87
CA HIS A 245 2.66 42.40 -5.71
C HIS A 245 2.99 40.96 -6.11
N ASN A 246 3.23 40.75 -7.41
CA ASN A 246 3.37 39.42 -7.98
C ASN A 246 4.80 39.12 -8.43
N GLY A 247 5.36 38.00 -8.02
CA GLY A 247 6.63 37.51 -8.54
C GLY A 247 6.56 36.03 -8.91
N GLY A 248 7.35 35.61 -9.89
CA GLY A 248 7.54 34.18 -10.13
C GLY A 248 8.26 33.49 -8.96
N LEU A 249 9.15 34.17 -8.24
CA LEU A 249 9.78 33.67 -7.01
C LEU A 249 9.21 34.33 -5.75
N VAL A 250 9.18 35.66 -5.71
CA VAL A 250 8.84 36.47 -4.52
C VAL A 250 7.83 37.57 -4.87
N GLY A 251 6.70 37.65 -4.17
CA GLY A 251 5.72 38.72 -4.38
C GLY A 251 6.27 40.11 -4.03
N MET A 252 6.56 40.34 -2.75
CA MET A 252 7.29 41.53 -2.27
C MET A 252 8.48 41.11 -1.41
N HIS A 253 9.67 41.67 -1.69
CA HIS A 253 10.83 41.50 -0.81
C HIS A 253 11.03 42.75 0.08
N TYR A 254 10.71 42.64 1.36
CA TYR A 254 10.74 43.74 2.33
C TYR A 254 11.16 43.28 3.74
N ILE A 255 12.09 44.03 4.34
CA ILE A 255 12.51 43.84 5.73
C ILE A 255 11.54 44.57 6.64
N HIS A 256 10.79 43.82 7.45
CA HIS A 256 9.76 44.34 8.35
C HIS A 256 10.26 44.43 9.82
N THR A 257 11.53 44.77 10.00
CA THR A 257 12.15 44.96 11.32
C THR A 257 12.94 46.27 11.37
N SER A 258 13.31 46.72 12.57
CA SER A 258 14.17 47.89 12.75
C SER A 258 15.62 47.68 12.31
N ASP A 259 16.05 46.44 12.00
CA ASP A 259 17.36 46.16 11.41
C ASP A 259 17.23 45.98 9.89
N ASN A 260 17.29 47.11 9.20
CA ASN A 260 17.17 47.22 7.75
C ASN A 260 18.50 46.94 7.00
N ASN A 261 19.49 46.34 7.66
CA ASN A 261 20.78 45.93 7.08
C ASN A 261 20.83 44.46 6.64
N HIS A 262 19.73 43.69 6.70
CA HIS A 262 19.71 42.33 6.14
C HIS A 262 19.93 42.39 4.63
N ALA A 263 21.17 42.13 4.19
CA ALA A 263 21.49 42.09 2.77
C ALA A 263 20.63 41.04 2.08
N GLY A 264 20.82 39.77 2.46
CA GLY A 264 20.03 38.67 1.94
C GLY A 264 20.20 38.42 0.44
N TYR A 265 19.51 37.39 -0.06
CA TYR A 265 19.65 36.99 -1.46
C TYR A 265 18.43 36.25 -2.01
N VAL A 266 18.16 36.49 -3.29
CA VAL A 266 17.32 35.64 -4.13
C VAL A 266 18.18 35.24 -5.32
N ARG A 267 18.82 34.07 -5.28
CA ARG A 267 19.89 33.73 -6.25
C ARG A 267 19.88 32.31 -6.80
N ASN A 268 20.45 32.13 -7.98
CA ASN A 268 20.67 30.83 -8.63
C ASN A 268 19.38 30.00 -8.82
N ASN A 269 18.22 30.65 -8.88
CA ASN A 269 16.91 29.99 -9.03
C ASN A 269 16.51 29.83 -10.50
N VAL A 270 15.59 28.92 -10.77
CA VAL A 270 14.95 28.75 -12.08
C VAL A 270 13.46 29.02 -11.93
N VAL A 271 12.87 29.84 -12.81
CA VAL A 271 11.42 30.10 -12.78
C VAL A 271 10.82 30.21 -14.18
N ASN A 272 9.71 29.51 -14.40
CA ASN A 272 8.93 29.53 -15.62
C ASN A 272 7.44 29.58 -15.29
N GLY A 273 6.61 30.00 -16.24
CA GLY A 273 5.15 29.97 -16.09
C GLY A 273 4.47 31.26 -16.51
N VAL A 274 3.27 31.50 -15.97
CA VAL A 274 2.46 32.68 -16.27
C VAL A 274 1.85 33.24 -14.99
N ILE A 275 1.78 34.57 -14.90
CA ILE A 275 0.94 35.25 -13.91
C ILE A 275 -0.06 36.11 -14.69
N SER A 276 -1.31 35.67 -14.69
CA SER A 276 -2.46 36.42 -15.19
C SER A 276 -3.03 37.27 -14.06
N PHE A 277 -3.07 38.58 -14.18
CA PHE A 277 -3.53 39.43 -13.07
C PHE A 277 -4.20 40.72 -13.51
N PHE A 278 -5.00 41.31 -12.63
CA PHE A 278 -5.42 42.70 -12.76
C PHE A 278 -5.29 43.45 -11.44
N GLU A 279 -5.11 44.76 -11.54
CA GLU A 279 -5.16 45.71 -10.42
C GLU A 279 -6.16 46.82 -10.76
N ASN A 280 -7.32 46.80 -10.09
CA ASN A 280 -8.49 47.66 -10.34
C ASN A 280 -8.54 48.81 -9.31
N ASN A 281 -7.56 49.71 -9.42
CA ASN A 281 -7.30 50.82 -8.51
C ASN A 281 -7.02 52.09 -9.35
N THR A 282 -7.22 53.28 -8.78
CA THR A 282 -6.86 54.56 -9.44
C THR A 282 -5.38 54.91 -9.30
N ASN A 283 -4.69 54.39 -8.28
CA ASN A 283 -3.26 54.63 -8.05
C ASN A 283 -2.45 53.37 -8.42
N ARG A 284 -2.43 53.02 -9.72
CA ARG A 284 -1.95 51.70 -10.16
C ARG A 284 -0.44 51.55 -10.04
N ARG A 285 0.01 50.41 -9.51
CA ARG A 285 1.42 49.96 -9.53
C ARG A 285 1.60 48.71 -10.40
N ALA A 286 0.69 47.75 -10.29
CA ALA A 286 0.61 46.53 -11.11
C ALA A 286 1.94 45.75 -11.18
N TYR A 287 2.57 45.51 -10.03
CA TYR A 287 3.86 44.81 -9.97
C TYR A 287 3.70 43.35 -10.36
N CYS A 288 4.42 42.97 -11.42
CA CYS A 288 4.55 41.59 -11.84
C CYS A 288 5.89 41.38 -12.55
N SER A 289 6.69 40.43 -12.07
CA SER A 289 8.05 40.14 -12.54
C SER A 289 8.37 38.65 -12.44
N ALA A 290 9.35 38.16 -13.22
CA ALA A 290 9.76 36.76 -13.17
C ALA A 290 10.38 36.38 -11.82
N TYR A 291 11.12 37.29 -11.17
CA TYR A 291 11.86 37.00 -9.95
C TYR A 291 11.14 37.60 -8.72
N ILE A 292 11.35 38.89 -8.46
CA ILE A 292 10.73 39.63 -7.35
C ILE A 292 9.75 40.66 -7.92
N GLY A 293 8.51 40.69 -7.44
CA GLY A 293 7.46 41.60 -7.89
C GLY A 293 7.74 43.06 -7.50
N GLU A 294 7.69 43.36 -6.20
CA GLU A 294 8.18 44.63 -5.62
C GLU A 294 9.43 44.36 -4.75
N THR A 295 10.47 45.18 -4.92
CA THR A 295 11.70 45.10 -4.10
C THR A 295 11.84 46.36 -3.27
N LEU A 296 11.64 46.25 -1.96
CA LEU A 296 11.79 47.34 -0.99
C LEU A 296 13.05 47.17 -0.11
N ASN A 297 13.62 45.96 -0.02
CA ASN A 297 14.97 45.80 0.51
C ASN A 297 16.01 46.30 -0.51
N SER A 298 16.64 47.45 -0.25
CA SER A 298 17.71 48.00 -1.10
C SER A 298 19.00 47.17 -1.14
N HIS A 299 19.16 46.21 -0.23
CA HIS A 299 20.38 45.42 -0.07
C HIS A 299 20.27 43.99 -0.64
N VAL A 300 19.10 43.57 -1.15
CA VAL A 300 18.88 42.20 -1.63
C VAL A 300 19.68 41.87 -2.89
N SER A 301 20.49 40.83 -2.82
CA SER A 301 21.20 40.29 -4.00
C SER A 301 20.25 39.45 -4.85
N ASN A 302 19.72 40.02 -5.93
CA ASN A 302 18.98 39.31 -6.97
C ASN A 302 19.94 38.94 -8.12
N SER A 303 20.48 37.72 -8.13
CA SER A 303 21.59 37.34 -9.02
C SER A 303 21.56 35.87 -9.47
N GLY A 304 22.06 35.56 -10.66
CA GLY A 304 22.12 34.17 -11.16
C GLY A 304 20.77 33.48 -11.42
N ASN A 305 19.64 34.17 -11.22
CA ASN A 305 18.31 33.64 -11.52
C ASN A 305 18.10 33.52 -13.02
N THR A 306 17.37 32.48 -13.43
CA THR A 306 17.09 32.17 -14.84
C THR A 306 15.61 31.95 -15.10
N SER A 307 15.16 32.34 -16.29
CA SER A 307 13.84 32.03 -16.81
C SER A 307 13.94 31.82 -18.32
N THR A 308 13.29 30.78 -18.83
CA THR A 308 13.19 30.52 -20.28
C THR A 308 11.79 30.79 -20.81
N SER A 309 10.77 30.83 -19.94
CA SER A 309 9.37 30.98 -20.33
C SER A 309 8.48 31.54 -19.20
N PHE A 310 8.87 32.65 -18.57
CA PHE A 310 7.96 33.43 -17.71
C PHE A 310 7.16 34.47 -18.51
N THR A 311 5.85 34.56 -18.26
CA THR A 311 4.93 35.51 -18.91
C THR A 311 4.18 36.36 -17.87
N ARG A 312 4.28 37.69 -18.02
CA ARG A 312 3.42 38.68 -17.34
C ARG A 312 2.18 38.94 -18.19
N ASP A 313 1.01 38.54 -17.71
CA ASP A 313 -0.27 38.63 -18.42
C ASP A 313 -1.25 39.57 -17.68
N GLU A 314 -1.02 40.88 -17.81
CA GLU A 314 -1.89 41.89 -17.20
C GLU A 314 -3.22 42.03 -17.97
N ARG A 315 -4.34 42.02 -17.24
CA ARG A 315 -5.70 42.10 -17.75
C ARG A 315 -6.39 43.37 -17.26
N PHE A 316 -7.33 43.85 -18.06
CA PHE A 316 -8.06 45.11 -17.84
C PHE A 316 -9.58 44.95 -17.83
N ASP A 317 -10.09 43.73 -18.04
CA ASP A 317 -11.51 43.40 -17.85
C ASP A 317 -11.74 43.00 -16.38
N TYR A 318 -11.87 44.02 -15.53
CA TYR A 318 -12.06 43.84 -14.08
C TYR A 318 -13.42 43.22 -13.71
N THR A 319 -14.30 42.95 -14.68
CA THR A 319 -15.59 42.27 -14.43
C THR A 319 -15.45 40.75 -14.33
N LYS A 320 -14.28 40.21 -14.70
CA LYS A 320 -14.01 38.77 -14.73
C LYS A 320 -12.90 38.40 -13.75
N ILE A 321 -13.27 37.64 -12.72
CA ILE A 321 -12.30 36.98 -11.84
C ILE A 321 -11.44 36.04 -12.69
N LEU A 322 -10.12 36.15 -12.52
CA LEU A 322 -9.14 35.31 -13.20
C LEU A 322 -8.99 33.99 -12.44
N LEU A 323 -9.23 32.87 -13.12
CA LEU A 323 -9.19 31.53 -12.54
C LEU A 323 -8.46 30.56 -13.50
N PRO A 324 -7.84 29.48 -12.97
CA PRO A 324 -7.18 28.45 -13.79
C PRO A 324 -8.14 27.76 -14.76
N ASN A 325 -9.39 27.53 -14.31
CA ASN A 325 -10.49 27.12 -15.16
C ASN A 325 -11.41 28.34 -15.42
N PRO A 326 -11.48 28.87 -16.65
CA PRO A 326 -12.30 30.05 -16.97
C PRO A 326 -13.80 29.72 -17.15
N CYS A 327 -14.22 28.47 -17.00
CA CYS A 327 -15.62 28.08 -17.18
C CYS A 327 -16.48 28.48 -15.98
N ASN A 328 -17.60 29.15 -16.26
CA ASN A 328 -18.67 29.34 -15.27
C ASN A 328 -19.29 27.98 -14.91
N ASN A 329 -19.22 27.59 -13.63
CA ASN A 329 -19.67 26.29 -13.09
C ASN A 329 -19.03 25.08 -13.82
N PRO A 330 -17.72 24.83 -13.64
CA PRO A 330 -17.01 23.79 -14.38
C PRO A 330 -17.48 22.39 -13.96
N VAL A 331 -17.92 21.60 -14.93
CA VAL A 331 -18.21 20.17 -14.77
C VAL A 331 -17.03 19.37 -15.29
N TYR A 332 -16.59 18.36 -14.54
CA TYR A 332 -15.44 17.53 -14.89
C TYR A 332 -15.87 16.14 -15.38
N THR A 333 -15.04 15.52 -16.24
CA THR A 333 -14.93 14.07 -16.38
C THR A 333 -13.72 13.58 -15.60
N GLU A 334 -13.85 12.39 -15.02
CA GLU A 334 -12.78 11.72 -14.29
C GLU A 334 -12.18 10.61 -15.14
N THR A 335 -10.87 10.43 -15.04
CA THR A 335 -10.14 9.31 -15.66
C THR A 335 -9.16 8.77 -14.64
N VAL A 336 -9.46 7.59 -14.10
CA VAL A 336 -8.63 6.92 -13.10
C VAL A 336 -7.47 6.22 -13.80
N THR A 337 -6.26 6.54 -13.37
CA THR A 337 -5.04 5.77 -13.66
C THR A 337 -4.78 4.89 -12.46
N GLU A 338 -4.97 3.58 -12.61
CA GLU A 338 -4.75 2.61 -11.53
C GLU A 338 -3.28 2.57 -11.10
N PRO A 339 -2.99 2.34 -9.80
CA PRO A 339 -1.62 2.18 -9.32
C PRO A 339 -0.99 0.91 -9.89
N THR A 340 0.34 0.94 -10.05
CA THR A 340 1.13 -0.27 -10.31
C THR A 340 1.78 -0.74 -9.00
N CYS A 341 2.64 -1.75 -9.06
CA CYS A 341 3.37 -2.22 -7.89
C CYS A 341 4.45 -1.24 -7.37
N THR A 342 4.84 -0.25 -8.18
CA THR A 342 5.91 0.70 -7.84
C THR A 342 5.60 2.15 -8.18
N VAL A 343 4.48 2.41 -8.88
CA VAL A 343 4.06 3.76 -9.30
C VAL A 343 2.66 4.04 -8.75
N MET A 344 2.49 5.22 -8.16
CA MET A 344 1.21 5.72 -7.66
C MET A 344 0.17 5.80 -8.79
N GLY A 345 -1.08 5.45 -8.47
CA GLY A 345 -2.23 5.79 -9.29
C GLY A 345 -2.76 7.18 -8.93
N TYR A 346 -3.67 7.69 -9.75
CA TYR A 346 -4.26 9.02 -9.58
C TYR A 346 -5.51 9.20 -10.45
N THR A 347 -6.35 10.20 -10.13
CA THR A 347 -7.47 10.61 -10.99
C THR A 347 -7.11 11.88 -11.74
N THR A 348 -7.25 11.84 -13.07
CA THR A 348 -7.21 13.04 -13.92
C THR A 348 -8.62 13.61 -14.04
N PHE A 349 -8.77 14.90 -13.73
CA PHE A 349 -10.01 15.66 -13.84
C PHE A 349 -9.91 16.58 -15.06
N ASN A 350 -10.69 16.30 -16.11
CA ASN A 350 -10.73 17.10 -17.33
C ASN A 350 -12.02 17.91 -17.37
N CYS A 351 -11.96 19.22 -17.62
CA CYS A 351 -13.17 20.02 -17.75
C CYS A 351 -13.94 19.62 -19.03
N LYS A 352 -15.27 19.51 -18.95
CA LYS A 352 -16.13 19.19 -20.10
C LYS A 352 -16.28 20.33 -21.12
N THR A 353 -15.86 21.54 -20.74
CA THR A 353 -16.19 22.79 -21.45
C THR A 353 -14.94 23.53 -21.95
N CYS A 354 -13.75 23.22 -21.43
CA CYS A 354 -12.47 23.80 -21.85
C CYS A 354 -11.32 22.81 -21.60
N ASP A 355 -10.14 23.13 -22.13
CA ASP A 355 -8.94 22.27 -22.06
C ASP A 355 -8.25 22.26 -20.68
N TYR A 356 -8.91 22.76 -19.61
CA TYR A 356 -8.35 22.72 -18.26
C TYR A 356 -8.43 21.32 -17.66
N SER A 357 -7.28 20.79 -17.26
CA SER A 357 -7.14 19.51 -16.58
C SER A 357 -6.22 19.59 -15.37
N TYR A 358 -6.49 18.81 -14.31
CA TYR A 358 -5.61 18.63 -13.17
C TYR A 358 -5.61 17.18 -12.66
N ILE A 359 -4.64 16.83 -11.82
CA ILE A 359 -4.48 15.50 -11.22
C ILE A 359 -4.62 15.60 -9.69
N ALA A 360 -5.40 14.71 -9.10
CA ALA A 360 -5.58 14.57 -7.65
C ALA A 360 -6.02 13.13 -7.28
N ASN A 361 -6.38 12.89 -6.02
CA ASN A 361 -6.82 11.59 -5.50
C ASN A 361 -5.77 10.49 -5.75
N TYR A 362 -4.56 10.70 -5.24
CA TYR A 362 -3.50 9.70 -5.41
C TYR A 362 -3.84 8.38 -4.71
N THR A 363 -3.35 7.27 -5.29
CA THR A 363 -3.49 5.93 -4.74
C THR A 363 -2.12 5.26 -4.65
N PHE A 364 -1.83 4.71 -3.46
CA PHE A 364 -0.55 4.04 -3.21
C PHE A 364 -0.30 2.87 -4.16
N PRO A 365 0.98 2.58 -4.49
CA PRO A 365 1.34 1.37 -5.20
C PRO A 365 0.74 0.13 -4.54
N ALA A 366 0.12 -0.72 -5.35
CA ALA A 366 -0.64 -1.87 -4.87
C ALA A 366 -0.20 -3.14 -5.60
N HIS A 367 0.03 -4.21 -4.83
CA HIS A 367 0.26 -5.52 -5.38
C HIS A 367 -1.07 -6.24 -5.61
N LYS A 368 -1.36 -6.58 -6.87
CA LYS A 368 -2.50 -7.43 -7.21
C LYS A 368 -2.22 -8.88 -6.80
N VAL A 369 -2.74 -9.28 -5.64
CA VAL A 369 -2.58 -10.61 -5.04
C VAL A 369 -2.99 -11.71 -6.02
N GLY A 370 -2.13 -12.72 -6.19
CA GLY A 370 -2.41 -13.91 -6.96
C GLY A 370 -3.01 -15.04 -6.13
N GLU A 371 -3.34 -16.14 -6.81
CA GLU A 371 -3.78 -17.37 -6.16
C GLU A 371 -2.68 -17.93 -5.24
N LEU A 372 -3.05 -18.31 -4.00
CA LEU A 372 -2.18 -18.94 -3.02
C LEU A 372 -1.98 -20.42 -3.38
N LYS A 373 -0.78 -20.80 -3.84
CA LYS A 373 -0.47 -22.15 -4.35
C LYS A 373 0.50 -22.90 -3.46
N THR A 374 0.28 -24.20 -3.29
CA THR A 374 1.27 -25.10 -2.67
C THR A 374 2.47 -25.24 -3.61
N GLU A 375 3.63 -24.74 -3.19
CA GLU A 375 4.91 -24.94 -3.92
C GLU A 375 5.75 -26.04 -3.29
N ILE A 376 5.79 -26.08 -1.95
CA ILE A 376 6.49 -27.12 -1.20
C ILE A 376 5.43 -27.95 -0.48
N ILE A 377 5.34 -29.23 -0.84
CA ILE A 377 4.47 -30.19 -0.17
C ILE A 377 5.11 -30.53 1.20
N PRO A 378 4.36 -30.53 2.31
CA PRO A 378 4.90 -30.92 3.61
C PRO A 378 5.33 -32.39 3.62
N THR A 379 6.34 -32.71 4.43
CA THR A 379 6.76 -34.08 4.73
C THR A 379 6.66 -34.34 6.24
N PHE A 380 6.96 -35.55 6.69
CA PHE A 380 7.05 -35.84 8.13
C PHE A 380 8.22 -35.14 8.82
N SER A 381 9.30 -34.83 8.07
CA SER A 381 10.49 -34.15 8.58
C SER A 381 10.49 -32.63 8.32
N GLU A 382 9.79 -32.13 7.31
CA GLU A 382 9.85 -30.72 6.87
C GLU A 382 8.47 -30.09 6.65
N TYR A 383 8.39 -28.77 6.91
CA TYR A 383 7.18 -28.00 6.66
C TYR A 383 6.94 -27.81 5.16
N GLY A 384 5.68 -27.79 4.75
CA GLY A 384 5.29 -27.34 3.41
C GLY A 384 5.15 -25.82 3.35
N LEU A 385 5.04 -25.26 2.16
CA LEU A 385 4.82 -23.84 1.92
C LEU A 385 3.75 -23.64 0.84
N ARG A 386 2.73 -22.83 1.17
CA ARG A 386 1.92 -22.15 0.16
C ARG A 386 2.45 -20.74 -0.05
N ARG A 387 2.51 -20.28 -1.29
CA ARG A 387 2.91 -18.93 -1.65
C ARG A 387 1.93 -18.26 -2.61
N SER A 388 1.68 -16.98 -2.41
CA SER A 388 0.98 -16.12 -3.37
C SER A 388 1.94 -15.03 -3.85
N TYR A 389 1.88 -14.73 -5.14
CA TYR A 389 2.73 -13.72 -5.76
C TYR A 389 1.87 -12.64 -6.39
N CYS A 390 2.43 -11.44 -6.52
CA CYS A 390 1.79 -10.38 -7.26
C CYS A 390 1.67 -10.79 -8.74
N THR A 391 0.44 -10.81 -9.26
CA THR A 391 0.13 -11.14 -10.66
C THR A 391 0.69 -10.14 -11.68
N VAL A 392 1.28 -9.02 -11.22
CA VAL A 392 1.86 -7.97 -12.07
C VAL A 392 3.38 -7.99 -12.03
N CYS A 393 4.02 -8.03 -10.85
CA CYS A 393 5.47 -7.95 -10.71
C CYS A 393 6.17 -9.24 -10.24
N GLY A 394 5.43 -10.30 -9.89
CA GLY A 394 6.00 -11.56 -9.40
C GLY A 394 6.59 -11.52 -7.98
N GLN A 395 6.48 -10.40 -7.25
CA GLN A 395 6.89 -10.31 -5.85
C GLN A 395 6.07 -11.25 -4.95
N LEU A 396 6.72 -11.93 -4.02
CA LEU A 396 6.07 -12.73 -2.97
C LEU A 396 5.22 -11.82 -2.07
N ILE A 397 3.92 -12.14 -1.93
CA ILE A 397 2.96 -11.38 -1.13
C ILE A 397 2.64 -12.09 0.18
N GLU A 398 2.45 -13.40 0.11
CA GLU A 398 2.10 -14.23 1.26
C GLU A 398 2.89 -15.54 1.21
N GLU A 399 3.47 -15.95 2.33
CA GLU A 399 4.01 -17.29 2.54
C GLU A 399 3.34 -17.90 3.78
N VAL A 400 2.61 -18.99 3.58
CA VAL A 400 1.93 -19.74 4.64
C VAL A 400 2.63 -21.07 4.82
N LYS A 401 3.16 -21.31 6.03
CA LYS A 401 3.72 -22.62 6.39
C LYS A 401 2.59 -23.63 6.54
N ILE A 402 2.63 -24.68 5.73
CA ILE A 402 1.80 -25.87 5.91
C ILE A 402 2.49 -26.72 6.99
N PRO A 403 1.80 -27.11 8.08
CA PRO A 403 2.36 -28.01 9.09
C PRO A 403 3.02 -29.23 8.48
N LYS A 404 4.08 -29.74 9.15
CA LYS A 404 4.65 -31.05 8.82
C LYS A 404 3.54 -32.09 8.82
N LEU A 405 3.67 -33.10 7.96
CA LEU A 405 2.81 -34.26 8.05
C LEU A 405 2.99 -34.88 9.43
N ILE A 406 1.87 -35.11 10.11
CA ILE A 406 1.87 -35.91 11.34
C ILE A 406 1.21 -37.24 11.03
N TYR A 407 1.74 -38.30 11.62
CA TYR A 407 0.92 -39.46 11.90
C TYR A 407 -0.21 -38.96 12.79
N SER A 408 -1.44 -38.96 12.28
CA SER A 408 -2.59 -38.77 13.17
C SER A 408 -2.59 -39.94 14.16
N ASP A 409 -3.03 -39.71 15.39
CA ASP A 409 -3.07 -40.77 16.41
C ASP A 409 -4.02 -41.94 16.06
N ASN A 410 -4.71 -41.85 14.91
CA ASN A 410 -5.57 -42.88 14.31
C ASN A 410 -5.05 -43.44 12.98
N SER A 411 -3.83 -43.10 12.52
CA SER A 411 -3.31 -43.50 11.20
C SER A 411 -2.05 -44.38 11.26
N ILE A 412 -2.24 -45.65 11.57
CA ILE A 412 -1.41 -46.76 11.07
C ILE A 412 -2.38 -47.86 10.64
N LEU A 413 -3.08 -47.62 9.52
CA LEU A 413 -4.01 -48.56 8.88
C LEU A 413 -5.28 -48.84 9.75
N GLN A 414 -6.49 -48.88 9.18
CA GLN A 414 -7.73 -49.01 10.00
C GLN A 414 -7.80 -50.27 10.90
N LYS A 415 -6.94 -51.28 10.65
CA LYS A 415 -6.81 -52.51 11.43
C LYS A 415 -5.38 -53.04 11.33
N THR A 416 -4.68 -53.18 12.45
CA THR A 416 -3.37 -53.86 12.49
C THR A 416 -3.47 -55.38 12.26
N GLU A 417 -4.65 -55.98 12.50
CA GLU A 417 -4.93 -57.40 12.25
C GLU A 417 -6.27 -57.61 11.54
N LEU A 418 -6.33 -58.59 10.63
CA LEU A 418 -7.54 -58.93 9.88
C LEU A 418 -7.65 -60.44 9.64
N THR A 419 -8.78 -61.05 10.05
CA THR A 419 -9.10 -62.42 9.62
C THR A 419 -10.04 -62.39 8.42
N LEU A 420 -9.66 -63.05 7.33
CA LEU A 420 -10.47 -63.20 6.12
C LEU A 420 -10.87 -64.65 5.89
N SER A 421 -12.02 -64.85 5.24
CA SER A 421 -12.39 -66.15 4.67
C SER A 421 -11.73 -66.31 3.30
N TYR A 422 -11.33 -67.53 2.96
CA TYR A 422 -10.84 -67.85 1.61
C TYR A 422 -11.81 -67.33 0.52
N LYS A 423 -11.27 -66.67 -0.52
CA LYS A 423 -11.99 -65.92 -1.58
C LYS A 423 -12.79 -64.69 -1.16
N SER A 424 -12.78 -64.28 0.10
CA SER A 424 -13.35 -62.98 0.48
C SER A 424 -12.46 -61.81 0.07
N LYS A 425 -13.07 -60.63 -0.05
CA LYS A 425 -12.42 -59.35 -0.32
C LYS A 425 -12.59 -58.40 0.85
N TYR A 426 -11.65 -57.47 1.03
CA TYR A 426 -11.71 -56.43 2.05
C TYR A 426 -10.88 -55.22 1.65
N THR A 427 -11.40 -54.00 1.77
CA THR A 427 -10.63 -52.79 1.43
C THR A 427 -9.99 -52.19 2.68
N LEU A 428 -8.66 -52.04 2.66
CA LEU A 428 -7.92 -51.25 3.64
C LEU A 428 -7.96 -49.76 3.24
N SER A 429 -7.95 -48.89 4.23
CA SER A 429 -7.77 -47.45 4.04
C SER A 429 -6.69 -46.91 4.97
N ALA A 430 -6.02 -45.86 4.50
CA ALA A 430 -5.05 -45.08 5.23
C ALA A 430 -5.45 -43.60 5.11
N ALA A 431 -5.19 -42.85 6.18
CA ALA A 431 -5.36 -41.40 6.23
C ALA A 431 -4.04 -40.80 6.72
N VAL A 432 -3.76 -39.55 6.35
CA VAL A 432 -2.64 -38.75 6.87
C VAL A 432 -3.23 -37.40 7.29
N ALA A 433 -2.50 -36.58 8.05
CA ALA A 433 -2.93 -35.23 8.40
C ALA A 433 -1.82 -34.20 8.09
N PRO A 434 -2.16 -32.98 7.63
CA PRO A 434 -3.51 -32.44 7.39
C PRO A 434 -4.08 -32.77 5.99
N GLU A 435 -5.40 -33.03 5.93
CA GLU A 435 -6.14 -33.55 4.75
C GLU A 435 -6.03 -32.67 3.48
N ASP A 436 -5.58 -31.43 3.59
CA ASP A 436 -5.44 -30.47 2.49
C ASP A 436 -4.08 -30.52 1.76
N ALA A 437 -3.24 -31.51 2.06
CA ALA A 437 -2.02 -31.81 1.32
C ALA A 437 -2.34 -32.51 -0.02
N ALA A 438 -2.45 -31.71 -1.08
CA ALA A 438 -3.10 -32.04 -2.36
C ALA A 438 -2.56 -33.21 -3.21
N ASN A 439 -1.59 -34.02 -2.76
CA ASN A 439 -0.97 -35.10 -3.56
C ASN A 439 -0.42 -36.27 -2.71
N TRP A 440 -1.22 -36.87 -1.81
CA TRP A 440 -0.81 -38.14 -1.20
C TRP A 440 -1.10 -39.33 -2.12
N LYS A 441 -0.04 -39.93 -2.67
CA LYS A 441 -0.08 -41.26 -3.27
C LYS A 441 0.48 -42.27 -2.28
N VAL A 442 -0.36 -43.23 -1.91
CA VAL A 442 0.06 -44.42 -1.16
C VAL A 442 0.19 -45.61 -2.09
N SER A 443 1.10 -46.50 -1.76
CA SER A 443 1.37 -47.77 -2.42
C SER A 443 1.09 -48.91 -1.45
N TRP A 444 0.64 -50.04 -1.97
CA TRP A 444 0.30 -51.22 -1.18
C TRP A 444 1.10 -52.42 -1.68
N SER A 445 1.63 -53.22 -0.76
CA SER A 445 2.33 -54.47 -1.06
C SER A 445 1.88 -55.60 -0.14
N SER A 446 2.10 -56.84 -0.55
CA SER A 446 1.84 -58.04 0.24
C SER A 446 3.11 -58.84 0.41
N SER A 447 3.37 -59.35 1.61
CA SER A 447 4.48 -60.26 1.88
C SER A 447 4.31 -61.63 1.18
N ASP A 448 3.08 -62.00 0.85
CA ASP A 448 2.76 -63.25 0.13
C ASP A 448 1.45 -63.13 -0.69
N GLU A 449 1.59 -62.81 -1.97
CA GLU A 449 0.49 -62.76 -2.94
C GLU A 449 -0.20 -64.12 -3.20
N SER A 450 0.40 -65.24 -2.80
CA SER A 450 -0.27 -66.54 -2.88
C SER A 450 -1.34 -66.70 -1.79
N ILE A 451 -1.23 -65.94 -0.69
CA ILE A 451 -2.17 -65.94 0.44
C ILE A 451 -3.14 -64.75 0.35
N VAL A 452 -2.63 -63.53 0.15
CA VAL A 452 -3.44 -62.31 -0.03
C VAL A 452 -2.81 -61.40 -1.08
N LYS A 453 -3.58 -61.02 -2.09
CA LYS A 453 -3.21 -59.93 -3.03
C LYS A 453 -3.83 -58.61 -2.59
N VAL A 454 -3.16 -57.50 -2.86
CA VAL A 454 -3.66 -56.13 -2.70
C VAL A 454 -3.52 -55.38 -4.02
N ASN A 455 -4.46 -54.47 -4.34
CA ASN A 455 -4.37 -53.60 -5.51
C ASN A 455 -4.07 -52.14 -5.12
N GLU A 456 -3.89 -51.27 -6.12
CA GLU A 456 -3.57 -49.84 -5.94
C GLU A 456 -4.60 -49.10 -5.07
N ALA A 457 -5.87 -49.56 -5.04
CA ALA A 457 -6.95 -48.99 -4.24
C ALA A 457 -7.05 -49.58 -2.81
N GLY A 458 -6.09 -50.42 -2.39
CA GLY A 458 -6.10 -51.07 -1.08
C GLY A 458 -7.09 -52.24 -0.94
N GLU A 459 -7.67 -52.73 -2.04
CA GLU A 459 -8.58 -53.88 -2.02
C GLU A 459 -7.79 -55.19 -1.90
N LEU A 460 -7.97 -55.89 -0.78
CA LEU A 460 -7.45 -57.22 -0.52
C LEU A 460 -8.31 -58.29 -1.18
N THR A 461 -7.67 -59.31 -1.75
CA THR A 461 -8.29 -60.55 -2.22
C THR A 461 -7.59 -61.75 -1.59
N ALA A 462 -8.33 -62.55 -0.81
CA ALA A 462 -7.81 -63.74 -0.13
C ALA A 462 -7.65 -64.93 -1.10
N THR A 463 -6.42 -65.16 -1.57
CA THR A 463 -6.04 -66.12 -2.63
C THR A 463 -5.60 -67.49 -2.12
N GLY A 464 -5.15 -67.60 -0.88
CA GLY A 464 -4.65 -68.85 -0.27
C GLY A 464 -4.85 -68.86 1.24
N ARG A 465 -4.65 -70.03 1.89
CA ARG A 465 -4.73 -70.12 3.35
C ARG A 465 -3.37 -69.86 3.97
N GLY A 466 -3.34 -69.14 5.09
CA GLY A 466 -2.11 -68.80 5.80
C GLY A 466 -2.13 -67.37 6.30
N ASN A 467 -0.94 -66.82 6.56
CA ASN A 467 -0.74 -65.47 7.07
C ASN A 467 0.10 -64.67 6.07
N ALA A 468 -0.31 -63.45 5.76
CA ALA A 468 0.46 -62.48 4.99
C ALA A 468 0.42 -61.11 5.68
N VAL A 469 1.46 -60.31 5.53
CA VAL A 469 1.48 -58.91 5.96
C VAL A 469 1.20 -58.02 4.76
N ILE A 470 0.27 -57.09 4.90
CA ILE A 470 0.03 -56.04 3.90
C ILE A 470 0.66 -54.75 4.41
N THR A 471 1.59 -54.19 3.63
CA THR A 471 2.31 -52.96 3.98
C THR A 471 1.81 -51.81 3.10
N CYS A 472 1.52 -50.67 3.74
CA CYS A 472 1.16 -49.41 3.09
C CYS A 472 2.33 -48.43 3.20
N SER A 473 2.78 -47.87 2.08
CA SER A 473 3.95 -46.97 2.03
C SER A 473 3.71 -45.76 1.12
N MET A 474 4.34 -44.62 1.43
CA MET A 474 4.40 -43.46 0.54
C MET A 474 5.25 -43.72 -0.70
N GLU A 475 5.10 -42.87 -1.72
CA GLU A 475 5.93 -42.87 -2.95
C GLU A 475 7.44 -42.65 -2.67
N ASP A 476 7.80 -42.05 -1.52
CA ASP A 476 9.18 -41.90 -1.06
C ASP A 476 9.76 -43.16 -0.36
N GLY A 477 8.96 -44.22 -0.22
CA GLY A 477 9.33 -45.47 0.45
C GLY A 477 9.03 -45.52 1.95
N THR A 478 8.54 -44.44 2.58
CA THR A 478 8.20 -44.42 4.00
C THR A 478 7.00 -45.33 4.29
N THR A 479 7.18 -46.34 5.14
CA THR A 479 6.07 -47.21 5.60
C THR A 479 5.11 -46.43 6.51
N LEU A 480 3.85 -46.37 6.10
CA LEU A 480 2.74 -45.76 6.84
C LEU A 480 2.04 -46.76 7.77
N GLY A 481 2.12 -48.05 7.49
CA GLY A 481 1.58 -49.08 8.39
C GLY A 481 1.50 -50.48 7.79
N GLU A 482 1.23 -51.45 8.66
CA GLU A 482 1.18 -52.87 8.31
C GLU A 482 -0.08 -53.55 8.88
N CYS A 483 -0.59 -54.54 8.14
CA CYS A 483 -1.76 -55.34 8.51
C CYS A 483 -1.39 -56.83 8.48
N ALA A 484 -1.47 -57.52 9.63
CA ALA A 484 -1.35 -58.96 9.67
C ALA A 484 -2.68 -59.61 9.23
N VAL A 485 -2.71 -60.20 8.03
CA VAL A 485 -3.91 -60.83 7.47
C VAL A 485 -3.83 -62.34 7.59
N THR A 486 -4.78 -62.94 8.31
CA THR A 486 -4.95 -64.40 8.45
C THR A 486 -6.09 -64.88 7.58
N VAL A 487 -5.82 -65.72 6.57
CA VAL A 487 -6.87 -66.31 5.72
C VAL A 487 -7.24 -67.71 6.21
N LYS A 488 -8.48 -67.87 6.67
CA LYS A 488 -9.04 -69.13 7.17
C LYS A 488 -9.89 -69.84 6.12
N SER A 489 -10.00 -71.16 6.27
CA SER A 489 -10.93 -71.99 5.49
C SER A 489 -12.39 -71.67 5.80
N ILE A 490 -13.26 -71.81 4.79
CA ILE A 490 -14.72 -71.89 4.98
C ILE A 490 -15.07 -73.28 5.55
N SER A 491 -14.55 -73.59 6.74
CA SER A 491 -14.73 -74.85 7.47
C SER A 491 -15.81 -74.67 8.53
N GLY A 492 -17.08 -74.79 8.13
CA GLY A 492 -18.21 -74.76 9.07
C GLY A 492 -19.59 -74.74 8.41
N GLN A 493 -19.80 -73.91 7.39
CA GLN A 493 -21.15 -73.71 6.81
C GLN A 493 -21.71 -74.93 6.06
N TRP A 494 -20.86 -75.78 5.47
CA TRP A 494 -21.31 -77.07 4.90
C TRP A 494 -21.83 -78.04 5.96
N ILE A 495 -21.31 -78.01 7.19
CA ILE A 495 -21.79 -78.87 8.28
C ILE A 495 -23.19 -78.44 8.72
N ILE A 496 -23.43 -77.12 8.84
CA ILE A 496 -24.76 -76.58 9.16
C ILE A 496 -25.76 -76.89 8.04
N ALA A 497 -25.35 -76.77 6.76
CA ALA A 497 -26.20 -77.13 5.63
C ALA A 497 -26.57 -78.63 5.62
N VAL A 498 -25.61 -79.52 5.86
CA VAL A 498 -25.85 -80.98 5.96
C VAL A 498 -26.73 -81.32 7.16
N LEU A 499 -26.52 -80.67 8.32
CA LEU A 499 -27.38 -80.84 9.50
C LEU A 499 -28.80 -80.35 9.25
N ILE A 500 -28.99 -79.19 8.59
CA ILE A 500 -30.31 -78.66 8.18
C ILE A 500 -31.02 -79.65 7.25
N VAL A 501 -30.35 -80.15 6.21
CA VAL A 501 -30.93 -81.13 5.27
C VAL A 501 -31.30 -82.43 5.98
N GLY A 502 -30.44 -82.92 6.88
CA GLY A 502 -30.73 -84.08 7.73
C GLY A 502 -31.94 -83.87 8.64
N LEU A 503 -32.03 -82.72 9.32
CA LEU A 503 -33.15 -82.39 10.21
C LEU A 503 -34.47 -82.25 9.44
N ILE A 504 -34.44 -81.65 8.24
CA ILE A 504 -35.61 -81.54 7.35
C ILE A 504 -36.07 -82.93 6.91
N LEU A 505 -35.16 -83.83 6.52
CA LEU A 505 -35.51 -85.22 6.18
C LEU A 505 -36.15 -85.97 7.35
N VAL A 506 -35.59 -85.84 8.56
CA VAL A 506 -36.18 -86.44 9.78
C VAL A 506 -37.56 -85.84 10.07
N LEU A 507 -37.74 -84.53 9.91
CA LEU A 507 -39.03 -83.86 10.12
C LEU A 507 -40.08 -84.34 9.10
N ILE A 508 -39.70 -84.52 7.83
CA ILE A 508 -40.57 -85.07 6.78
C ILE A 508 -40.99 -86.51 7.13
N VAL A 509 -40.07 -87.36 7.57
CA VAL A 509 -40.38 -88.73 8.03
C VAL A 509 -41.36 -88.70 9.21
N ILE A 510 -41.11 -87.87 10.23
CA ILE A 510 -42.02 -87.72 11.38
C ILE A 510 -43.41 -87.23 10.94
N LEU A 511 -43.49 -86.23 10.06
CA LEU A 511 -44.75 -85.70 9.55
C LEU A 511 -45.52 -86.72 8.71
N THR A 512 -44.85 -87.55 7.89
CA THR A 512 -45.52 -88.64 7.15
C THR A 512 -46.03 -89.74 8.08
N ILE A 513 -45.28 -90.11 9.14
CA ILE A 513 -45.74 -91.06 10.16
C ILE A 513 -46.96 -90.51 10.90
N ILE A 514 -46.94 -89.24 11.34
CA ILE A 514 -48.09 -88.58 11.97
C ILE A 514 -49.29 -88.51 11.02
N HIS A 515 -49.07 -88.24 9.73
CA HIS A 515 -50.14 -88.23 8.73
C HIS A 515 -50.79 -89.61 8.56
N PHE A 516 -50.00 -90.69 8.48
CA PHE A 516 -50.52 -92.05 8.45
C PHE A 516 -51.27 -92.40 9.74
N HIS A 517 -50.74 -92.05 10.91
CA HIS A 517 -51.34 -92.39 12.20
C HIS A 517 -52.65 -91.63 12.48
N THR A 518 -52.75 -90.37 12.02
CA THR A 518 -53.97 -89.56 12.11
C THR A 518 -55.03 -89.96 11.08
N LYS A 519 -54.62 -90.33 9.87
CA LYS A 519 -55.51 -90.90 8.84
C LYS A 519 -56.07 -92.26 9.29
N GLY A 520 -55.24 -93.11 9.89
CA GLY A 520 -55.65 -94.37 10.50
C GLY A 520 -56.68 -94.18 11.63
N ARG A 521 -56.44 -93.26 12.58
CA ARG A 521 -57.41 -92.94 13.64
C ARG A 521 -58.76 -92.48 13.07
N LYS A 522 -58.76 -91.57 12.08
CA LYS A 522 -60.01 -91.05 11.48
C LYS A 522 -60.81 -92.12 10.72
N ILE A 523 -60.17 -93.17 10.20
CA ILE A 523 -60.85 -94.31 9.59
C ILE A 523 -61.53 -95.16 10.69
N VAL A 524 -60.78 -95.52 11.74
CA VAL A 524 -61.30 -96.33 12.87
C VAL A 524 -62.43 -95.62 13.64
N GLU A 525 -62.38 -94.29 13.80
CA GLU A 525 -63.48 -93.53 14.40
C GLU A 525 -64.71 -93.47 13.49
N LYS A 526 -64.54 -93.35 12.16
CA LYS A 526 -65.68 -93.39 11.23
C LYS A 526 -66.38 -94.75 11.21
N GLU A 527 -65.64 -95.85 11.33
CA GLU A 527 -66.25 -97.19 11.42
C GLU A 527 -66.95 -97.42 12.77
N LYS A 528 -66.37 -96.95 13.88
CA LYS A 528 -67.02 -97.03 15.20
C LYS A 528 -68.29 -96.19 15.31
N LEU A 529 -68.38 -95.06 14.61
CA LEU A 529 -69.57 -94.19 14.59
C LEU A 529 -70.66 -94.66 13.62
N ARG A 530 -70.43 -95.65 12.76
CA ARG A 530 -71.47 -96.20 11.87
C ARG A 530 -72.05 -97.54 12.34
N ASN A 531 -71.38 -98.22 13.27
CA ASN A 531 -71.86 -99.46 13.89
C ASN A 531 -72.52 -99.22 15.26
N LYS A 532 -73.09 -98.03 15.53
CA LYS A 532 -73.57 -97.68 16.88
C LYS A 532 -74.77 -96.74 17.02
N ASP A 533 -75.49 -96.43 15.94
CA ASP A 533 -76.85 -95.89 15.94
C ASP A 533 -77.69 -96.65 14.89
#